data_AF-A0A840C078-F1
#
_entry.id   AF-A0A840C078-F1
#
_cell.length_a   1.000
_cell.length_b   1.000
_cell.length_c   1.000
_cell.angle_alpha   90.00
_cell.angle_beta   90.00
_cell.angle_gamma   90.00
#
_symmetry.space_group_name_H-M   'P 1'
#
loop_
_entity.id
_entity.type
_entity.pdbx_description
1 polymer ?
#
loop_
_entity_poly.entity_id
_entity_poly.type
_entity_poly.pdbx_seq_one_letter_code
_entity_poly.pdbx_strand_id
1 'polypeptide(L)'
;MSDYAPKGRLAVAELIVGRSISGAGAPAAGIPQSEKGAPNGVATLDEEGKLDAEQFGFGGIGDPAGPLDEGGQMPASQIPAATQTDAGGVRQMAPIADLSDAPTQQDFNDLLAALRDAGILATS
;
A
#
# COMPACT_ATOMS: atom_id res chain seq x y z
N MET A 1 25.95 90.29 -4.91
CA MET A 1 25.86 89.40 -6.09
C MET A 1 26.48 88.05 -5.74
N SER A 2 25.89 86.97 -6.27
CA SER A 2 26.46 85.63 -6.57
C SER A 2 26.58 84.53 -5.50
N ASP A 3 25.61 83.61 -5.55
CA ASP A 3 25.66 82.15 -5.88
C ASP A 3 26.78 81.17 -5.40
N TYR A 4 26.31 80.01 -4.85
CA TYR A 4 26.67 78.59 -5.13
C TYR A 4 27.13 77.64 -3.96
N ALA A 5 26.76 76.35 -4.08
CA ALA A 5 26.43 75.30 -3.07
C ALA A 5 27.59 74.43 -2.48
N PRO A 6 27.29 73.37 -1.66
CA PRO A 6 27.18 72.03 -2.28
C PRO A 6 26.10 71.08 -1.70
N LYS A 7 25.56 70.24 -2.60
CA LYS A 7 24.66 69.11 -2.35
C LYS A 7 25.43 67.79 -2.17
N GLY A 8 25.05 67.00 -1.17
CA GLY A 8 24.83 65.55 -1.32
C GLY A 8 26.00 64.55 -1.18
N ARG A 9 25.80 63.61 -0.24
CA ARG A 9 26.32 62.22 -0.11
C ARG A 9 27.74 62.04 0.45
N LEU A 10 27.80 61.73 1.75
CA LEU A 10 28.89 60.91 2.32
C LEU A 10 28.87 59.55 1.62
N ALA A 11 30.03 59.13 1.11
CA ALA A 11 30.22 57.83 0.49
C ALA A 11 30.12 56.70 1.54
N VAL A 12 29.22 55.76 1.30
CA VAL A 12 29.12 54.50 2.05
C VAL A 12 30.14 53.55 1.45
N ALA A 13 31.31 53.42 2.08
CA ALA A 13 32.30 52.42 1.72
C ALA A 13 32.93 51.87 3.01
N GLU A 14 32.28 50.85 3.57
CA GLU A 14 32.89 49.66 4.19
C GLU A 14 31.79 48.89 4.94
N LEU A 15 30.97 48.19 4.16
CA LEU A 15 30.27 47.01 4.65
C LEU A 15 31.37 45.98 4.91
N ILE A 16 31.61 45.63 6.17
CA ILE A 16 32.52 44.55 6.56
C ILE A 16 31.95 43.24 5.97
N VAL A 17 32.39 42.94 4.75
CA VAL A 17 32.20 41.67 4.06
C VAL A 17 33.15 40.69 4.73
N GLY A 18 32.63 39.70 5.49
CA GLY A 18 33.50 38.58 5.87
C GLY A 18 33.07 37.62 6.97
N ARG A 19 32.14 37.95 7.88
CA ARG A 19 31.70 36.96 8.89
C ARG A 19 30.31 36.43 8.59
N SER A 20 30.23 35.60 7.55
CA SER A 20 29.15 34.62 7.44
C SER A 20 29.25 33.70 8.65
N ILE A 21 28.22 33.68 9.49
CA ILE A 21 28.03 32.67 10.52
C ILE A 21 27.86 31.31 9.85
N SER A 22 28.96 30.58 9.61
CA SER A 22 28.90 29.17 9.21
C SER A 22 28.43 28.37 10.43
N GLY A 23 27.13 28.23 10.62
CA GLY A 23 26.60 27.56 11.81
C GLY A 23 25.12 27.21 11.80
N ALA A 24 24.31 27.76 10.91
CA ALA A 24 22.96 27.24 10.69
C ALA A 24 23.01 26.39 9.41
N GLY A 25 23.00 25.06 9.57
CA GLY A 25 22.76 24.17 8.44
C GLY A 25 21.46 24.63 7.78
N ALA A 26 21.58 25.19 6.56
CA ALA A 26 20.40 25.44 5.75
C ALA A 26 19.61 24.14 5.70
N PRO A 27 18.27 24.14 5.85
CA PRO A 27 17.50 22.92 5.64
C PRO A 27 17.93 22.35 4.30
N ALA A 28 18.35 21.08 4.29
CA ALA A 28 18.69 20.39 3.06
C ALA A 28 17.60 20.72 2.04
N ALA A 29 18.00 21.17 0.84
CA ALA A 29 17.07 21.55 -0.20
C ALA A 29 15.99 20.47 -0.30
N GLY A 30 14.72 20.87 -0.24
CA GLY A 30 13.60 19.93 -0.31
C GLY A 30 13.73 19.05 -1.56
N ILE A 31 13.18 17.84 -1.48
CA ILE A 31 13.22 16.89 -2.61
C ILE A 31 12.69 17.57 -3.88
N PRO A 32 13.42 17.51 -5.01
CA PRO A 32 12.96 18.06 -6.29
C PRO A 32 11.59 17.52 -6.71
N GLN A 33 10.74 18.35 -7.32
CA GLN A 33 9.43 17.91 -7.82
C GLN A 33 9.53 16.76 -8.84
N SER A 34 10.61 16.70 -9.60
CA SER A 34 10.89 15.59 -10.54
C SER A 34 11.14 14.26 -9.85
N GLU A 35 11.49 14.25 -8.56
CA GLU A 35 11.74 13.04 -7.77
C GLU A 35 10.51 12.60 -6.96
N LYS A 36 9.52 13.49 -6.80
CA LYS A 36 8.22 13.17 -6.20
C LYS A 36 7.36 12.44 -7.24
N GLY A 37 6.70 11.35 -6.86
CA GLY A 37 5.80 10.67 -7.80
C GLY A 37 6.51 9.71 -8.78
N ALA A 38 7.81 9.91 -9.00
CA ALA A 38 8.58 9.19 -10.00
C ALA A 38 8.84 7.72 -9.60
N PRO A 39 8.95 6.79 -10.58
CA PRO A 39 9.44 5.44 -10.31
C PRO A 39 10.83 5.49 -9.64
N ASN A 40 10.99 4.76 -8.53
CA ASN A 40 12.18 4.78 -7.66
C ASN A 40 12.47 6.14 -6.98
N GLY A 41 11.52 7.08 -7.01
CA GLY A 41 11.59 8.36 -6.32
C GLY A 41 10.99 8.32 -4.92
N VAL A 42 10.66 9.51 -4.38
CA VAL A 42 9.97 9.62 -3.08
C VAL A 42 8.46 9.58 -3.28
N ALA A 43 7.78 8.91 -2.36
CA ALA A 43 6.33 8.88 -2.37
C ALA A 43 5.73 10.24 -1.98
N THR A 44 4.59 10.58 -2.58
CA THR A 44 3.82 11.79 -2.32
C THR A 44 2.64 11.49 -1.42
N LEU A 45 2.25 12.49 -0.61
CA LEU A 45 1.04 12.41 0.19
C LEU A 45 -0.14 13.08 -0.51
N ASP A 46 -1.35 12.54 -0.34
CA ASP A 46 -2.63 13.11 -0.74
C ASP A 46 -3.11 14.22 0.21
N GLU A 47 -4.32 14.74 -0.01
CA GLU A 47 -4.92 15.82 0.78
C GLU A 47 -5.15 15.42 2.25
N GLU A 48 -5.31 14.12 2.51
CA GLU A 48 -5.48 13.52 3.84
C GLU A 48 -4.13 13.18 4.52
N GLY A 49 -3.01 13.42 3.84
CA GLY A 49 -1.67 13.11 4.36
C GLY A 49 -1.34 11.61 4.32
N LYS A 50 -2.00 10.83 3.47
CA LYS A 50 -1.70 9.42 3.16
C LYS A 50 -0.93 9.32 1.86
N LEU A 51 -0.31 8.17 1.59
CA LEU A 51 0.37 7.97 0.32
C LEU A 51 -0.64 8.00 -0.82
N ASP A 52 -0.28 8.67 -1.92
CA ASP A 52 -1.07 8.71 -3.14
C ASP A 52 -1.35 7.29 -3.66
N ALA A 53 -2.63 6.97 -3.89
CA ALA A 53 -3.10 5.63 -4.28
C ALA A 53 -2.48 5.13 -5.59
N GLU A 54 -2.10 6.04 -6.49
CA GLU A 54 -1.55 5.72 -7.80
C GLU A 54 -0.08 5.24 -7.73
N GLN A 55 0.57 5.40 -6.57
CA GLN A 55 1.97 4.99 -6.35
C GLN A 55 2.14 3.59 -5.79
N PHE A 56 1.06 2.92 -5.38
CA PHE A 56 1.11 1.53 -4.99
C PHE A 56 1.29 0.70 -6.27
N GLY A 57 2.51 0.21 -6.53
CA GLY A 57 2.87 -0.60 -7.70
C GLY A 57 2.27 -2.01 -7.73
N PHE A 58 1.45 -2.33 -6.73
CA PHE A 58 0.43 -3.37 -6.76
C PHE A 58 -0.85 -2.55 -6.85
N GLY A 59 -1.70 -2.73 -7.88
CA GLY A 59 -2.91 -1.91 -8.05
C GLY A 59 -3.61 -1.77 -6.70
N GLY A 60 -3.49 -0.60 -6.07
CA GLY A 60 -3.70 -0.41 -4.63
C GLY A 60 -3.38 -1.60 -3.71
N ILE A 61 -4.08 -1.61 -2.59
CA ILE A 61 -4.59 -2.87 -2.07
C ILE A 61 -5.78 -3.22 -2.99
N GLY A 62 -5.56 -3.88 -4.14
CA GLY A 62 -6.63 -4.26 -5.07
C GLY A 62 -6.26 -4.31 -6.57
N ASP A 63 -5.61 -5.40 -7.03
CA ASP A 63 -5.70 -5.98 -8.39
C ASP A 63 -4.91 -7.31 -8.46
N PRO A 64 -5.38 -8.43 -9.07
CA PRO A 64 -6.70 -8.76 -9.61
C PRO A 64 -7.66 -9.42 -8.58
N ALA A 65 -7.20 -9.63 -7.35
CA ALA A 65 -8.12 -9.82 -6.24
C ALA A 65 -8.74 -8.45 -5.97
N GLY A 66 -10.07 -8.36 -5.98
CA GLY A 66 -10.78 -7.15 -5.58
C GLY A 66 -10.41 -6.70 -4.15
N PRO A 67 -11.12 -5.70 -3.61
CA PRO A 67 -10.74 -5.09 -2.35
C PRO A 67 -10.57 -6.16 -1.26
N LEU A 68 -9.46 -6.09 -0.52
CA LEU A 68 -9.27 -6.89 0.68
C LEU A 68 -10.38 -6.54 1.68
N ASP A 69 -10.78 -7.50 2.51
CA ASP A 69 -11.69 -7.25 3.61
C ASP A 69 -11.06 -6.37 4.70
N GLU A 70 -11.83 -6.04 5.74
CA GLU A 70 -11.38 -5.19 6.86
C GLU A 70 -10.16 -5.77 7.61
N GLY A 71 -9.87 -7.08 7.45
CA GLY A 71 -8.71 -7.75 8.00
C GLY A 71 -7.49 -7.79 7.07
N GLY A 72 -7.59 -7.23 5.87
CA GLY A 72 -6.55 -7.33 4.86
C GLY A 72 -6.47 -8.70 4.19
N GLN A 73 -7.56 -9.47 4.19
CA GLN A 73 -7.66 -10.77 3.52
C GLN A 73 -8.43 -10.64 2.20
N MET A 74 -8.07 -11.43 1.19
CA MET A 74 -8.90 -11.50 -0.02
C MET A 74 -10.27 -12.11 0.34
N PRO A 75 -11.38 -11.53 -0.12
CA PRO A 75 -12.70 -12.11 0.11
C PRO A 75 -12.74 -13.56 -0.41
N ALA A 76 -13.28 -14.49 0.38
CA ALA A 76 -13.36 -15.90 -0.01
C ALA A 76 -14.12 -16.12 -1.34
N SER A 77 -15.02 -15.20 -1.71
CA SER A 77 -15.74 -15.20 -2.99
C SER A 77 -14.86 -14.93 -4.21
N GLN A 78 -13.64 -14.42 -4.01
CA GLN A 78 -12.70 -14.06 -5.06
C GLN A 78 -11.50 -15.03 -5.14
N ILE A 79 -11.39 -15.97 -4.19
CA ILE A 79 -10.39 -17.03 -4.25
C ILE A 79 -10.91 -18.10 -5.21
N PRO A 80 -10.20 -18.43 -6.31
CA PRO A 80 -10.62 -19.48 -7.22
C PRO A 80 -10.72 -20.82 -6.49
N ALA A 81 -11.69 -21.64 -6.85
CA ALA A 81 -11.81 -22.98 -6.29
C ALA A 81 -10.57 -23.82 -6.61
N ALA A 82 -10.15 -24.66 -5.66
CA ALA A 82 -9.07 -25.61 -5.89
C ALA A 82 -9.40 -26.56 -7.06
N THR A 83 -8.39 -26.86 -7.89
CA THR A 83 -8.50 -27.86 -8.95
C THR A 83 -7.50 -29.00 -8.70
N GLN A 84 -7.49 -30.02 -9.56
CA GLN A 84 -6.49 -31.09 -9.45
C GLN A 84 -5.06 -30.62 -9.75
N THR A 85 -4.91 -29.51 -10.47
CA THR A 85 -3.62 -29.00 -10.95
C THR A 85 -3.19 -27.71 -10.26
N ASP A 86 -4.15 -26.97 -9.71
CA ASP A 86 -3.93 -25.63 -9.18
C ASP A 86 -4.46 -25.52 -7.75
N ALA A 87 -3.66 -24.89 -6.89
CA ALA A 87 -4.08 -24.54 -5.54
C ALA A 87 -5.22 -23.50 -5.58
N GLY A 88 -6.16 -23.61 -4.66
CA GLY A 88 -7.29 -22.70 -4.54
C GLY A 88 -8.04 -22.87 -3.23
N GLY A 89 -9.18 -22.18 -3.11
CA GLY A 89 -10.04 -22.23 -1.92
C GLY A 89 -10.89 -23.49 -1.85
N VAL A 90 -11.14 -23.97 -0.64
CA VAL A 90 -12.12 -25.01 -0.31
C VAL A 90 -13.14 -24.46 0.68
N ARG A 91 -14.33 -25.06 0.71
CA ARG A 91 -15.34 -24.68 1.69
C ARG A 91 -15.18 -25.52 2.95
N GLN A 92 -15.57 -24.96 4.09
CA GLN A 92 -15.71 -25.76 5.30
C GLN A 92 -16.83 -26.79 5.08
N MET A 93 -16.52 -28.06 5.37
CA MET A 93 -17.49 -29.14 5.31
C MET A 93 -18.56 -28.96 6.40
N ALA A 94 -19.79 -29.39 6.12
CA ALA A 94 -20.83 -29.50 7.14
C ALA A 94 -20.38 -30.41 8.30
N PRO A 95 -20.81 -30.15 9.54
CA PRO A 95 -20.50 -31.03 10.66
C PRO A 95 -21.07 -32.44 10.41
N ILE A 96 -20.23 -33.45 10.62
CA ILE A 96 -20.64 -34.86 10.60
C ILE A 96 -20.79 -35.29 12.05
N ALA A 97 -21.90 -35.97 12.36
CA ALA A 97 -22.16 -36.45 13.70
C ALA A 97 -21.17 -37.55 14.09
N ASP A 98 -20.73 -37.54 15.35
CA ASP A 98 -19.92 -38.62 15.90
C ASP A 98 -20.74 -39.92 15.97
N LEU A 99 -20.12 -41.02 15.53
CA LEU A 99 -20.75 -42.33 15.56
C LEU A 99 -20.52 -43.00 16.92
N SER A 100 -21.59 -43.48 17.54
CA SER A 100 -21.52 -44.32 18.74
C SER A 100 -21.42 -45.81 18.44
N ASP A 101 -21.87 -46.22 17.25
CA ASP A 101 -21.84 -47.59 16.76
C ASP A 101 -20.69 -47.79 15.76
N ALA A 102 -20.47 -49.05 15.35
CA ALA A 102 -19.50 -49.36 14.32
C ALA A 102 -19.85 -48.65 13.00
N PRO A 103 -18.89 -47.97 12.34
CA PRO A 103 -19.14 -47.29 11.08
C PRO A 103 -19.65 -48.23 9.99
N THR A 104 -20.66 -47.78 9.25
CA THR A 104 -21.25 -48.50 8.14
C THR A 104 -20.73 -47.99 6.80
N GLN A 105 -21.02 -48.73 5.72
CA GLN A 105 -20.74 -48.26 4.36
C GLN A 105 -21.53 -46.99 4.02
N GLN A 106 -22.75 -46.84 4.56
CA GLN A 106 -23.55 -45.65 4.31
C GLN A 106 -22.88 -44.41 4.92
N ASP A 107 -22.38 -44.50 6.16
CA ASP A 107 -21.66 -43.41 6.82
C ASP A 107 -20.44 -42.96 6.00
N PHE A 108 -19.72 -43.92 5.40
CA PHE A 108 -18.61 -43.61 4.52
C PHE A 108 -19.04 -42.91 3.22
N ASN A 109 -20.13 -43.35 2.60
CA ASN A 109 -20.67 -42.71 1.40
C ASN A 109 -21.16 -41.29 1.69
N ASP A 110 -21.75 -41.07 2.86
CA ASP A 110 -22.22 -39.74 3.30
C ASP A 110 -21.04 -38.80 3.54
N LEU A 111 -19.95 -39.28 4.14
CA LEU A 111 -18.69 -38.54 4.25
C LEU A 111 -18.14 -38.17 2.86
N LEU A 112 -18.09 -39.12 1.93
CA LEU A 112 -17.61 -38.85 0.56
C LEU A 112 -18.50 -37.87 -0.20
N ALA A 113 -19.80 -37.86 0.06
CA ALA A 113 -20.70 -36.85 -0.48
C ALA A 113 -20.38 -35.47 0.11
N ALA A 114 -20.27 -35.36 1.44
CA ALA A 114 -19.96 -34.11 2.13
C ALA A 114 -18.61 -33.50 1.69
N LEU A 115 -17.59 -34.34 1.45
CA LEU A 115 -16.29 -33.90 0.97
C LEU A 115 -16.31 -33.38 -0.48
N ARG A 116 -17.13 -33.98 -1.35
CA ARG A 116 -17.32 -33.49 -2.72
C ARG A 116 -18.09 -32.17 -2.74
N ASP A 117 -19.14 -32.05 -1.92
CA ASP A 117 -19.93 -30.82 -1.78
C ASP A 117 -19.10 -29.65 -1.22
N ALA A 118 -18.11 -29.95 -0.36
CA ALA A 118 -17.16 -28.97 0.15
C ALA A 118 -16.08 -28.56 -0.87
N GLY A 119 -15.99 -29.25 -2.02
CA GLY A 119 -14.96 -29.03 -3.04
C GLY A 119 -13.58 -29.57 -2.64
N ILE A 120 -13.51 -30.49 -1.67
CA ILE A 120 -12.25 -31.11 -1.20
C ILE A 120 -11.88 -32.29 -2.09
N LEU A 121 -12.88 -33.01 -2.60
CA LEU A 121 -12.70 -34.09 -3.58
C LEU A 121 -13.25 -33.67 -4.93
N ALA A 122 -12.56 -34.06 -6.00
CA ALA A 122 -13.03 -33.82 -7.36
C ALA A 122 -14.36 -34.55 -7.61
N THR A 123 -15.32 -33.84 -8.20
CA THR A 123 -16.50 -34.44 -8.81
C THR A 123 -16.09 -34.93 -10.21
N SER A 124 -15.87 -36.24 -10.32
CA SER A 124 -15.58 -36.92 -11.59
C SER A 124 -16.60 -36.60 -12.68
#